data_AF-A0A1S8MF20-F1
#
_entry.id   AF-A0A1S8MF20-F1
#
_cell.length_a   1.000
_cell.length_b   1.000
_cell.length_c   1.000
_cell.angle_alpha   90.00
_cell.angle_beta   90.00
_cell.angle_gamma   90.00
#
_symmetry.space_group_name_H-M   'P 1'
#
loop_
_entity.id
_entity.type
_entity.pdbx_description
1 polymer ?
#
loop_
_entity_poly.entity_id
_entity_poly.type
_entity_poly.pdbx_seq_one_letter_code
_entity_poly.pdbx_strand_id
1 'polypeptide(L)'
;MTKKNDCIKNIYNKPSFKFRPAKSTPIAKDYNSMVKEAYDDLQRIINSFTKTYYNLEKLFKKSENERNEMRSSLKYIDLKLKDLQGKVEGNISCSEILFADYFLNKDYTESEFTDAYINSGMLTLNMNLESDDIKDSKIEILPSSNGFPGNTHMVNTENDAIHFLGESNLNMELNNILDDRDDTYFEYEMFNIDKAIIDKCHNLGFEYKEKVPFNAKDNCLKLTFKISLEEPKFFNCLSLAPYVPLNSDFNSASIKNFIISDGLNTLQDIPVNRPFSENMLLIFKPQLVAFVIVELQQISSYDAKIGHFYFTDAVDLSIFEAENTLNYHRINGTNPSIENLGMKYDNELKKYTGPKNFNAKTGKITYLDNETIKKKMFYEPKYTLSARCSTEIIDAKRYLIGIKNVALLNYSFRESGTYISKTFQVKQGVKAIILDSQEFIPEAFDKGKYISYFVCFNGDNDWIEIFPKHRASEGNFSIELNSSITEDERKINTLYLEKPYEATSINLKIVLSRPVDKASMTPIVYSYNLDILTRGDSIEY
;
A
#
# COMPACT_ATOMS: atom_id res chain seq x y z
N MET A 1 16.86 -42.12 -17.56
CA MET A 1 16.44 -41.68 -16.21
C MET A 1 17.54 -40.79 -15.65
N THR A 2 17.29 -39.48 -15.51
CA THR A 2 17.81 -38.63 -14.42
C THR A 2 17.35 -37.17 -14.65
N LYS A 3 16.08 -36.91 -14.35
CA LYS A 3 15.64 -35.61 -13.85
C LYS A 3 15.52 -35.77 -12.34
N LYS A 4 16.32 -35.05 -11.55
CA LYS A 4 15.96 -34.54 -10.21
C LYS A 4 17.18 -33.89 -9.55
N ASN A 5 17.08 -32.57 -9.42
CA ASN A 5 17.27 -31.77 -8.18
C ASN A 5 17.91 -30.41 -8.48
N ASP A 6 17.16 -29.55 -9.17
CA ASP A 6 17.47 -28.12 -9.34
C ASP A 6 16.81 -27.23 -8.26
N CYS A 7 16.43 -27.80 -7.12
CA CYS A 7 15.72 -27.06 -6.07
C CYS A 7 16.63 -26.27 -5.11
N ILE A 8 17.93 -26.13 -5.39
CA ILE A 8 18.89 -25.43 -4.51
C ILE A 8 19.77 -24.44 -5.29
N LYS A 9 19.16 -23.66 -6.17
CA LYS A 9 19.83 -22.49 -6.77
C LYS A 9 18.93 -21.28 -6.73
N ASN A 10 18.94 -20.62 -5.57
CA ASN A 10 18.64 -19.20 -5.30
C ASN A 10 18.20 -19.10 -3.81
N ILE A 11 18.76 -18.31 -2.89
CA ILE A 11 19.50 -17.05 -2.90
C ILE A 11 20.13 -16.91 -1.47
N TYR A 12 21.41 -16.51 -1.38
CA TYR A 12 22.27 -16.30 -0.19
C TYR A 12 22.92 -17.54 0.49
N ASN A 13 24.25 -17.45 0.65
CA ASN A 13 25.23 -18.40 1.21
C ASN A 13 25.61 -19.60 0.34
N LYS A 14 26.73 -19.46 -0.38
CA LYS A 14 27.52 -20.62 -0.83
C LYS A 14 27.89 -21.45 0.41
N PRO A 15 27.91 -22.79 0.33
CA PRO A 15 28.35 -23.64 1.43
C PRO A 15 29.73 -23.17 1.90
N SER A 16 29.89 -22.96 3.20
CA SER A 16 31.16 -22.57 3.81
C SER A 16 32.13 -23.74 3.91
N PHE A 17 31.63 -24.97 3.78
CA PHE A 17 32.43 -26.17 3.71
C PHE A 17 33.45 -26.13 2.57
N LYS A 18 34.73 -26.25 2.93
CA LYS A 18 35.82 -26.46 1.99
C LYS A 18 36.45 -27.82 2.24
N PHE A 19 36.32 -28.72 1.27
CA PHE A 19 37.00 -30.01 1.31
C PHE A 19 38.52 -29.83 1.25
N ARG A 20 39.22 -30.31 2.28
CA ARG A 20 40.68 -30.26 2.38
C ARG A 20 41.20 -31.70 2.37
N PRO A 21 41.70 -32.22 1.24
CA PRO A 21 42.20 -33.59 1.15
C PRO A 21 43.50 -33.74 1.95
N ALA A 22 43.66 -34.86 2.65
CA ALA A 22 44.89 -35.19 3.36
C ALA A 22 46.01 -35.50 2.35
N LYS A 23 46.90 -34.54 2.09
CA LYS A 23 48.08 -34.74 1.22
C LYS A 23 49.26 -35.42 1.95
N SER A 24 49.18 -35.52 3.27
CA SER A 24 50.12 -36.22 4.18
C SER A 24 49.39 -36.52 5.51
N THR A 25 50.11 -36.89 6.58
CA THR A 25 49.54 -37.18 7.91
C THR A 25 48.48 -36.12 8.30
N PRO A 26 47.25 -36.52 8.66
CA PRO A 26 46.15 -35.59 8.87
C PRO A 26 46.49 -34.56 9.94
N ILE A 27 46.36 -33.27 9.60
CA ILE A 27 46.51 -32.18 10.56
C ILE A 27 45.17 -32.03 11.29
N ALA A 28 45.14 -32.25 12.60
CA ALA A 28 43.92 -32.20 13.43
C ALA A 28 43.13 -30.88 13.27
N LYS A 29 43.83 -29.77 13.03
CA LYS A 29 43.23 -28.45 12.79
C LYS A 29 42.37 -28.40 11.52
N ASP A 30 42.84 -29.01 10.43
CA ASP A 30 42.11 -29.02 9.15
C ASP A 30 40.87 -29.89 9.23
N TYR A 31 40.98 -31.04 9.91
CA TYR A 31 39.84 -31.91 10.21
C TYR A 31 38.77 -31.19 11.05
N ASN A 32 39.18 -30.57 12.16
CA ASN A 32 38.26 -29.82 13.04
C ASN A 32 37.61 -28.63 12.31
N SER A 33 38.34 -27.97 11.41
CA SER A 33 37.80 -26.85 10.60
C SER A 33 36.76 -27.35 9.60
N MET A 34 37.00 -28.48 8.92
CA MET A 34 36.02 -29.10 8.02
C MET A 34 34.75 -29.54 8.77
N VAL A 35 34.90 -30.14 9.95
CA VAL A 35 33.76 -30.56 10.78
C VAL A 35 32.95 -29.35 11.24
N LYS A 36 33.61 -28.27 11.65
CA LYS A 36 32.94 -27.03 12.06
C LYS A 36 32.20 -26.35 10.90
N GLU A 37 32.83 -26.23 9.74
CA GLU A 37 32.20 -25.66 8.54
C GLU A 37 30.98 -26.48 8.08
N ALA A 38 31.07 -27.81 8.15
CA ALA A 38 29.94 -28.70 7.85
C ALA A 38 28.80 -28.54 8.87
N TYR A 39 29.13 -28.40 10.16
CA TYR A 39 28.15 -28.13 11.21
C TYR A 39 27.44 -26.79 11.00
N ASP A 40 28.19 -25.72 10.73
CA ASP A 40 27.63 -24.38 10.49
C ASP A 40 26.71 -24.36 9.25
N ASP A 41 27.08 -25.06 8.18
CA ASP A 41 26.24 -25.21 6.99
C ASP A 41 24.95 -25.99 7.28
N LEU A 42 25.02 -27.07 8.06
CA LEU A 42 23.84 -27.82 8.50
C LEU A 42 22.92 -26.95 9.37
N GLN A 43 23.47 -26.13 10.26
CA GLN A 43 22.70 -25.24 11.12
C GLN A 43 22.00 -24.12 10.32
N ARG A 44 22.66 -23.59 9.27
CA ARG A 44 22.02 -22.67 8.32
C ARG A 44 20.86 -23.32 7.57
N ILE A 45 21.02 -24.57 7.14
CA ILE A 45 19.95 -25.34 6.49
C ILE A 45 18.77 -25.51 7.45
N ILE A 46 19.02 -25.94 8.69
CA ILE A 46 17.97 -26.09 9.72
C ILE A 46 17.23 -24.76 9.95
N ASN A 47 17.94 -23.65 10.11
CA ASN A 47 17.33 -22.34 10.31
C ASN A 47 16.48 -21.90 9.10
N SER A 48 16.93 -22.20 7.88
CA SER A 48 16.16 -21.95 6.65
C SER A 48 14.87 -22.76 6.60
N PHE A 49 14.93 -24.04 6.98
CA PHE A 49 13.74 -24.90 7.08
C PHE A 49 12.77 -24.41 8.16
N THR A 50 13.26 -24.00 9.33
CA THR A 50 12.45 -23.43 10.40
C THR A 50 11.76 -22.13 9.97
N LYS A 51 12.48 -21.22 9.30
CA LYS A 51 11.91 -19.99 8.73
C LYS A 51 10.85 -20.30 7.68
N THR A 52 11.12 -21.28 6.80
CA THR A 52 10.16 -21.73 5.79
C THR A 52 8.91 -22.32 6.45
N TYR A 53 9.06 -23.14 7.49
CA TYR A 53 7.97 -23.72 8.27
C TYR A 53 7.07 -22.63 8.88
N TYR A 54 7.65 -21.64 9.58
CA TYR A 54 6.87 -20.53 10.15
C TYR A 54 6.18 -19.67 9.08
N ASN A 55 6.82 -19.46 7.94
CA ASN A 55 6.18 -18.79 6.80
C ASN A 55 4.99 -19.60 6.27
N LEU A 56 5.13 -20.92 6.17
CA LEU A 56 4.07 -21.84 5.75
C LEU A 56 2.91 -21.83 6.75
N GLU A 57 3.19 -21.82 8.06
CA GLU A 57 2.19 -21.71 9.12
C GLU A 57 1.44 -20.36 9.05
N LYS A 58 2.16 -19.26 8.84
CA LYS A 58 1.57 -17.91 8.64
C LYS A 58 0.68 -17.87 7.39
N LEU A 59 1.12 -18.47 6.28
CA LEU A 59 0.32 -18.58 5.06
C LEU A 59 -0.93 -19.45 5.26
N PHE A 60 -0.83 -20.53 6.02
CA PHE A 60 -1.99 -21.35 6.39
C PHE A 60 -2.99 -20.57 7.23
N LYS A 61 -2.54 -19.84 8.26
CA LYS A 61 -3.40 -18.97 9.08
C LYS A 61 -4.08 -17.88 8.25
N LYS A 62 -3.34 -17.25 7.32
CA LYS A 62 -3.89 -16.28 6.38
C LYS A 62 -4.95 -16.91 5.47
N SER A 63 -4.66 -18.07 4.89
CA SER A 63 -5.61 -18.81 4.04
C SER A 63 -6.83 -19.27 4.83
N GLU A 64 -6.67 -19.63 6.10
CA GLU A 64 -7.78 -19.97 6.99
C GLU A 64 -8.67 -18.76 7.27
N ASN A 65 -8.10 -17.58 7.51
CA ASN A 65 -8.84 -16.33 7.63
C ASN A 65 -9.60 -15.98 6.34
N GLU A 66 -8.93 -16.05 5.17
CA GLU A 66 -9.56 -15.81 3.86
C GLU A 66 -10.68 -16.83 3.58
N ARG A 67 -10.50 -18.11 3.95
CA ARG A 67 -11.56 -19.12 3.85
C ARG A 67 -12.73 -18.81 4.79
N ASN A 68 -12.46 -18.28 5.99
CA ASN A 68 -13.51 -17.89 6.93
C ASN A 68 -14.29 -16.68 6.38
N GLU A 69 -13.61 -15.70 5.77
CA GLU A 69 -14.24 -14.58 5.06
C GLU A 69 -15.09 -15.06 3.88
N MET A 70 -14.57 -15.99 3.06
CA MET A 70 -15.34 -16.60 1.96
C MET A 70 -16.53 -17.42 2.46
N ARG A 71 -16.38 -18.19 3.55
CA ARG A 71 -17.49 -18.94 4.17
C ARG A 71 -18.57 -18.00 4.69
N SER A 72 -18.19 -16.89 5.31
CA SER A 72 -19.12 -15.85 5.74
C SER A 72 -19.82 -15.19 4.55
N SER A 73 -19.08 -14.92 3.47
CA SER A 73 -19.63 -14.39 2.21
C SER A 73 -20.61 -15.37 1.54
N LEU A 74 -20.30 -16.67 1.54
CA LEU A 74 -21.19 -17.71 1.03
C LEU A 74 -22.45 -17.85 1.89
N LYS A 75 -22.31 -17.78 3.23
CA LYS A 75 -23.45 -17.76 4.15
C LYS A 75 -24.33 -16.52 3.93
N TYR A 76 -23.73 -15.37 3.60
CA TYR A 76 -24.44 -14.16 3.21
C TYR A 76 -25.23 -14.35 1.91
N ILE A 77 -24.61 -14.93 0.87
CA ILE A 77 -25.30 -15.23 -0.39
C ILE A 77 -26.46 -16.22 -0.17
N ASP A 78 -26.26 -17.25 0.66
CA ASP A 78 -27.31 -18.22 1.02
C ASP A 78 -28.46 -17.57 1.80
N LEU A 79 -28.16 -16.66 2.74
CA LEU A 79 -29.17 -15.88 3.46
C LEU A 79 -29.93 -14.94 2.51
N LYS A 80 -29.25 -14.27 1.57
CA LYS A 80 -29.89 -13.44 0.55
C LYS A 80 -30.78 -14.25 -0.38
N LEU A 81 -30.34 -15.44 -0.77
CA LEU A 81 -31.15 -16.38 -1.55
C LEU A 81 -32.39 -16.83 -0.77
N LYS A 82 -32.27 -17.12 0.52
CA LYS A 82 -33.40 -17.47 1.39
C LYS A 82 -34.36 -16.30 1.64
N ASP A 83 -33.84 -15.09 1.80
CA ASP A 83 -34.64 -13.86 1.91
C ASP A 83 -35.39 -13.57 0.61
N LEU A 84 -34.72 -13.69 -0.54
CA LEU A 84 -35.35 -13.61 -1.86
C LEU A 84 -36.40 -14.70 -2.06
N GLN A 85 -36.10 -15.95 -1.70
CA GLN A 85 -37.06 -17.04 -1.73
C GLN A 85 -38.24 -16.77 -0.80
N GLY A 86 -38.01 -16.28 0.43
CA GLY A 86 -39.06 -15.90 1.36
C GLY A 86 -39.93 -14.75 0.85
N LYS A 87 -39.35 -13.78 0.14
CA LYS A 87 -40.07 -12.67 -0.51
C LYS A 87 -40.81 -13.07 -1.79
N VAL A 88 -40.40 -14.17 -2.42
CA VAL A 88 -41.02 -14.75 -3.63
C VAL A 88 -42.11 -15.76 -3.25
N GLU A 89 -41.91 -16.52 -2.18
CA GLU A 89 -42.84 -17.53 -1.66
C GLU A 89 -43.90 -16.92 -0.72
N GLY A 90 -43.55 -15.84 -0.02
CA GLY A 90 -44.49 -15.01 0.71
C GLY A 90 -45.00 -13.88 -0.17
N ASN A 91 -46.25 -13.94 -0.59
CA ASN A 91 -47.00 -12.75 -1.01
C ASN A 91 -46.89 -11.73 0.14
N ILE A 92 -45.98 -10.75 0.02
CA ILE A 92 -45.80 -9.71 1.04
C ILE A 92 -47.13 -8.97 1.14
N SER A 93 -47.88 -9.23 2.21
CA SER A 93 -49.10 -8.49 2.52
C SER A 93 -48.77 -7.00 2.65
N CYS A 94 -49.67 -6.12 2.20
CA CYS A 94 -49.49 -4.66 2.21
C CYS A 94 -49.15 -4.02 3.58
N SER A 95 -49.07 -4.80 4.67
CA SER A 95 -48.86 -4.34 6.04
C SER A 95 -47.41 -4.47 6.58
N GLU A 96 -46.47 -5.06 5.84
CA GLU A 96 -45.06 -5.21 6.26
C GLU A 96 -44.12 -4.29 5.47
N ILE A 97 -43.38 -3.43 6.17
CA ILE A 97 -42.38 -2.52 5.60
C ILE A 97 -41.01 -2.91 6.17
N LEU A 98 -40.05 -3.18 5.29
CA LEU A 98 -38.67 -3.45 5.66
C LEU A 98 -37.80 -2.22 5.37
N PHE A 99 -37.13 -1.69 6.40
CA PHE A 99 -36.03 -0.74 6.22
C PHE A 99 -34.70 -1.44 6.44
N ALA A 100 -33.76 -1.27 5.51
CA ALA A 100 -32.44 -1.86 5.60
C ALA A 100 -31.38 -0.84 5.21
N ASP A 101 -30.29 -0.79 5.96
CA ASP A 101 -29.09 -0.04 5.59
C ASP A 101 -27.88 -0.99 5.57
N TYR A 102 -27.07 -0.81 4.53
CA TYR A 102 -25.84 -1.57 4.29
C TYR A 102 -24.62 -0.66 4.32
N PHE A 103 -24.76 0.62 4.68
CA PHE A 103 -23.65 1.58 4.80
C PHE A 103 -22.83 1.76 3.51
N LEU A 104 -23.47 1.55 2.36
CA LEU A 104 -22.84 1.73 1.04
C LEU A 104 -22.80 3.21 0.62
N ASN A 105 -23.80 3.99 1.03
CA ASN A 105 -23.90 5.43 0.77
C ASN A 105 -24.32 6.16 2.05
N LYS A 106 -23.79 7.38 2.24
CA LYS A 106 -24.16 8.26 3.37
C LYS A 106 -25.58 8.86 3.25
N ASP A 107 -26.30 8.53 2.19
CA ASP A 107 -27.63 9.07 1.91
C ASP A 107 -28.71 8.62 2.91
N TYR A 108 -28.46 7.60 3.74
CA TYR A 108 -29.40 7.12 4.75
C TYR A 108 -29.12 7.62 6.17
N THR A 109 -28.18 8.56 6.32
CA THR A 109 -27.72 9.10 7.60
C THR A 109 -28.26 10.50 7.89
N GLU A 110 -28.56 10.79 9.15
CA GLU A 110 -28.65 12.16 9.67
C GLU A 110 -27.25 12.64 10.06
N SER A 111 -26.59 13.36 9.14
CA SER A 111 -25.17 13.70 9.24
C SER A 111 -24.82 14.62 10.41
N GLU A 112 -25.76 15.44 10.90
CA GLU A 112 -25.51 16.38 12.01
C GLU A 112 -25.37 15.68 13.37
N PHE A 113 -25.89 14.46 13.51
CA PHE A 113 -25.92 13.72 14.77
C PHE A 113 -25.12 12.40 14.75
N THR A 114 -24.40 12.15 13.65
CA THR A 114 -23.60 10.94 13.44
C THR A 114 -22.12 11.28 13.53
N ASP A 115 -21.43 10.75 14.54
CA ASP A 115 -19.97 10.86 14.71
C ASP A 115 -19.24 9.52 14.52
N ALA A 116 -19.97 8.42 14.30
CA ALA A 116 -19.46 7.16 13.78
C ALA A 116 -19.06 7.26 12.30
N TYR A 117 -18.14 6.41 11.86
CA TYR A 117 -17.58 6.43 10.51
C TYR A 117 -18.24 5.38 9.61
N ILE A 118 -18.74 5.82 8.45
CA ILE A 118 -19.30 4.98 7.40
C ILE A 118 -18.31 4.89 6.24
N ASN A 119 -17.90 3.68 5.88
CA ASN A 119 -17.01 3.44 4.75
C ASN A 119 -17.37 2.15 4.02
N SER A 120 -17.70 2.24 2.73
CA SER A 120 -17.74 1.11 1.79
C SER A 120 -18.41 -0.16 2.33
N GLY A 121 -19.58 -0.04 2.96
CA GLY A 121 -20.36 -1.18 3.44
C GLY A 121 -20.21 -1.53 4.93
N MET A 122 -19.62 -0.65 5.74
CA MET A 122 -19.52 -0.85 7.18
C MET A 122 -19.66 0.46 7.98
N LEU A 123 -20.16 0.31 9.20
CA LEU A 123 -20.18 1.33 10.24
C LEU A 123 -19.17 0.97 11.34
N THR A 124 -18.26 1.89 11.64
CA THR A 124 -17.21 1.73 12.66
C THR A 124 -17.10 2.97 13.56
N LEU A 125 -16.31 2.89 14.63
CA LEU A 125 -15.85 4.08 15.33
C LEU A 125 -15.03 4.96 14.38
N ASN A 126 -15.02 6.27 14.65
CA ASN A 126 -14.23 7.21 13.86
C ASN A 126 -12.74 6.99 14.11
N MET A 127 -11.96 6.99 13.04
CA MET A 127 -10.51 6.79 13.09
C MET A 127 -9.81 8.14 13.19
N ASN A 128 -9.08 8.34 14.28
CA ASN A 128 -8.13 9.42 14.43
C ASN A 128 -6.78 8.95 13.87
N LEU A 129 -6.20 9.76 12.99
CA LEU A 129 -4.84 9.57 12.50
C LEU A 129 -3.98 10.69 13.07
N GLU A 130 -2.98 10.32 13.86
CA GLU A 130 -1.96 11.23 14.35
C GLU A 130 -0.67 10.95 13.58
N SER A 131 -0.13 11.98 12.93
CA SER A 131 1.17 11.92 12.26
C SER A 131 2.25 12.41 13.22
N ASP A 132 3.31 11.63 13.36
CA ASP A 132 4.55 12.18 13.92
C ASP A 132 5.42 12.74 12.82
N ASP A 133 6.19 13.77 13.16
CA ASP A 133 7.20 14.31 12.27
C ASP A 133 8.38 13.33 12.13
N ILE A 134 8.65 12.92 10.90
CA ILE A 134 9.78 12.08 10.52
C ILE A 134 10.76 12.79 9.58
N LYS A 135 10.66 14.12 9.41
CA LYS A 135 11.48 14.95 8.50
C LYS A 135 12.97 14.80 8.71
N ASP A 136 13.41 14.57 9.94
CA ASP A 136 14.81 14.41 10.29
C ASP A 136 15.33 12.96 10.19
N SER A 137 14.49 12.03 9.76
CA SER A 137 14.87 10.63 9.60
C SER A 137 15.92 10.43 8.49
N LYS A 138 16.72 9.39 8.67
CA LYS A 138 17.77 9.00 7.72
C LYS A 138 17.16 8.13 6.64
N ILE A 139 17.28 8.52 5.37
CA ILE A 139 16.74 7.75 4.25
C ILE A 139 17.84 7.33 3.26
N GLU A 140 17.79 6.08 2.80
CA GLU A 140 18.77 5.52 1.85
C GLU A 140 18.15 4.54 0.85
N ILE A 141 18.71 4.47 -0.35
CA ILE A 141 18.40 3.45 -1.35
C ILE A 141 19.26 2.21 -1.09
N LEU A 142 18.64 1.04 -0.98
CA LEU A 142 19.32 -0.23 -0.72
C LEU A 142 19.85 -0.88 -2.01
N PRO A 143 20.90 -1.73 -1.92
CA PRO A 143 21.54 -2.37 -3.08
C PRO A 143 20.67 -3.35 -3.89
N SER A 144 19.45 -3.67 -3.42
CA SER A 144 18.47 -4.47 -4.17
C SER A 144 17.79 -3.69 -5.29
N SER A 145 17.99 -2.37 -5.36
CA SER A 145 17.45 -1.49 -6.40
C SER A 145 18.24 -1.57 -7.71
N ASN A 146 17.60 -1.31 -8.85
CA ASN A 146 18.21 -1.49 -10.18
C ASN A 146 18.07 -0.31 -11.19
N GLY A 147 17.56 0.85 -10.77
CA GLY A 147 17.47 2.08 -11.57
C GLY A 147 18.33 3.25 -11.06
N PHE A 148 18.00 4.47 -11.49
CA PHE A 148 18.69 5.70 -11.13
C PHE A 148 17.74 6.79 -10.61
N PRO A 149 18.15 7.61 -9.62
CA PRO A 149 17.38 8.75 -9.18
C PRO A 149 17.16 9.81 -10.26
N GLY A 150 15.97 10.41 -10.25
CA GLY A 150 15.60 11.56 -11.06
C GLY A 150 14.99 11.24 -12.42
N ASN A 151 14.92 12.28 -13.26
CA ASN A 151 14.32 12.29 -14.60
C ASN A 151 15.32 12.73 -15.69
N THR A 152 16.59 12.35 -15.50
CA THR A 152 17.74 12.98 -16.15
C THR A 152 17.90 12.71 -17.64
N HIS A 153 17.21 11.72 -18.20
CA HIS A 153 17.31 11.41 -19.63
C HIS A 153 16.08 11.84 -20.43
N MET A 154 14.98 12.18 -19.76
CA MET A 154 13.74 12.58 -20.43
C MET A 154 13.88 13.93 -21.11
N VAL A 155 13.27 14.08 -22.28
CA VAL A 155 13.26 15.33 -23.05
C VAL A 155 11.85 15.78 -23.37
N ASN A 156 11.63 17.11 -23.40
CA ASN A 156 10.47 17.71 -24.02
C ASN A 156 10.75 17.92 -25.53
N THR A 157 9.76 17.66 -26.37
CA THR A 157 9.84 17.90 -27.82
C THR A 157 9.01 19.08 -28.29
N GLU A 158 8.43 19.85 -27.37
CA GLU A 158 7.75 21.09 -27.67
C GLU A 158 8.80 22.16 -28.06
N ASN A 159 8.73 22.65 -29.30
CA ASN A 159 9.53 23.77 -29.89
C ASN A 159 10.85 23.44 -30.61
N ASP A 160 11.00 22.25 -31.21
CA ASP A 160 12.15 21.87 -32.07
C ASP A 160 13.55 21.92 -31.41
N ALA A 161 13.64 22.29 -30.13
CA ALA A 161 14.86 22.28 -29.33
C ALA A 161 14.82 21.14 -28.30
N ILE A 162 15.94 20.45 -28.12
CA ILE A 162 16.07 19.37 -27.13
C ILE A 162 16.25 20.01 -25.75
N HIS A 163 15.22 19.90 -24.91
CA HIS A 163 15.25 20.33 -23.51
C HIS A 163 15.07 19.14 -22.59
N PHE A 164 16.00 18.90 -21.67
CA PHE A 164 15.87 17.81 -20.71
C PHE A 164 14.91 18.21 -19.59
N LEU A 165 14.00 17.32 -19.19
CA LEU A 165 13.07 17.60 -18.08
C LEU A 165 13.82 17.94 -16.78
N GLY A 166 14.95 17.26 -16.55
CA GLY A 166 15.83 17.48 -15.41
C GLY A 166 16.50 18.86 -15.36
N GLU A 167 16.51 19.64 -16.46
CA GLU A 167 17.01 21.03 -16.44
C GLU A 167 16.11 21.94 -15.59
N SER A 168 14.80 21.65 -15.58
CA SER A 168 13.83 22.37 -14.74
C SER A 168 13.93 21.87 -13.29
N ASN A 169 13.71 20.57 -13.09
CA ASN A 169 13.80 19.93 -11.78
C ASN A 169 14.26 18.48 -11.93
N LEU A 170 15.30 18.11 -11.18
CA LEU A 170 15.95 16.80 -11.24
C LEU A 170 15.13 15.69 -10.55
N ASN A 171 14.24 16.03 -9.62
CA ASN A 171 13.42 15.08 -8.83
C ASN A 171 14.22 13.91 -8.22
N MET A 172 15.48 14.15 -7.85
CA MET A 172 16.42 13.10 -7.42
C MET A 172 16.62 13.03 -5.90
N GLU A 173 16.21 14.05 -5.17
CA GLU A 173 16.45 14.16 -3.73
C GLU A 173 15.47 13.27 -2.96
N LEU A 174 15.94 12.11 -2.50
CA LEU A 174 15.09 11.16 -1.76
C LEU A 174 14.50 11.74 -0.45
N ASN A 175 15.13 12.75 0.15
CA ASN A 175 14.61 13.43 1.34
C ASN A 175 13.29 14.18 1.08
N ASN A 176 13.00 14.54 -0.17
CA ASN A 176 11.78 15.23 -0.53
C ASN A 176 10.53 14.44 -0.18
N ILE A 177 10.62 13.11 -0.06
CA ILE A 177 9.46 12.29 0.30
C ILE A 177 9.08 12.39 1.78
N LEU A 178 9.90 13.05 2.60
CA LEU A 178 9.70 13.21 4.04
C LEU A 178 9.35 14.65 4.44
N ASP A 179 9.39 15.61 3.51
CA ASP A 179 9.30 17.04 3.82
C ASP A 179 7.87 17.57 4.06
N ASP A 180 6.87 16.73 3.75
CA ASP A 180 5.43 17.01 3.78
C ASP A 180 4.99 18.18 2.87
N ARG A 181 5.70 18.36 1.75
CA ARG A 181 5.35 19.36 0.74
C ARG A 181 4.61 18.73 -0.44
N ASP A 182 3.63 19.48 -0.95
CA ASP A 182 2.83 19.00 -2.07
C ASP A 182 3.49 19.17 -3.44
N ASP A 183 4.52 20.00 -3.52
CA ASP A 183 5.22 20.38 -4.76
C ASP A 183 6.55 19.64 -4.97
N THR A 184 6.97 18.83 -4.02
CA THR A 184 8.19 18.03 -4.09
C THR A 184 7.84 16.55 -4.24
N TYR A 185 8.71 15.82 -4.94
CA TYR A 185 8.61 14.38 -5.11
C TYR A 185 9.97 13.81 -5.54
N PHE A 186 10.08 12.50 -5.41
CA PHE A 186 11.24 11.71 -5.83
C PHE A 186 10.85 10.81 -7.01
N GLU A 187 11.69 10.82 -8.04
CA GLU A 187 11.60 9.89 -9.17
C GLU A 187 12.76 8.90 -9.15
N TYR A 188 12.47 7.67 -9.55
CA TYR A 188 13.46 6.64 -9.79
C TYR A 188 13.15 5.98 -11.13
N GLU A 189 14.13 5.96 -12.03
CA GLU A 189 13.91 5.61 -13.43
C GLU A 189 14.85 4.53 -13.95
N MET A 190 14.39 3.89 -15.03
CA MET A 190 15.13 2.89 -15.79
C MET A 190 14.60 2.89 -17.22
N PHE A 191 15.48 2.72 -18.20
CA PHE A 191 15.11 2.73 -19.62
C PHE A 191 15.42 1.41 -20.29
N ASN A 192 14.57 0.97 -21.21
CA ASN A 192 14.86 -0.09 -22.15
C ASN A 192 14.80 0.47 -23.57
N ILE A 193 15.91 0.39 -24.29
CA ILE A 193 16.11 0.95 -25.62
C ILE A 193 16.28 -0.22 -26.59
N ASP A 194 15.55 -0.16 -27.71
CA ASP A 194 15.63 -1.19 -28.75
C ASP A 194 17.07 -1.32 -29.27
N LYS A 195 17.53 -2.57 -29.43
CA LYS A 195 18.84 -2.87 -29.98
C LYS A 195 19.06 -2.23 -31.35
N ALA A 196 18.02 -2.13 -32.19
CA ALA A 196 18.12 -1.47 -33.49
C ALA A 196 18.48 0.02 -33.37
N ILE A 197 18.04 0.69 -32.32
CA ILE A 197 18.40 2.09 -32.03
C ILE A 197 19.86 2.14 -31.55
N ILE A 198 20.24 1.27 -30.61
CA ILE A 198 21.60 1.20 -30.08
C ILE A 198 22.63 0.91 -31.20
N ASP A 199 22.29 -0.01 -32.11
CA ASP A 199 23.14 -0.39 -33.24
C ASP A 199 23.30 0.77 -34.24
N LYS A 200 22.22 1.54 -34.51
CA LYS A 200 22.29 2.79 -35.31
C LYS A 200 23.19 3.85 -34.66
N CYS A 201 23.24 3.87 -33.33
CA CYS A 201 24.11 4.76 -32.56
C CYS A 201 25.53 4.18 -32.35
N HIS A 202 25.89 3.08 -33.03
CA HIS A 202 27.18 2.40 -32.94
C HIS A 202 27.57 1.93 -31.53
N ASN A 203 26.58 1.63 -30.67
CA ASN A 203 26.80 1.27 -29.26
C ASN A 203 27.55 2.33 -28.43
N LEU A 204 27.56 3.60 -28.87
CA LEU A 204 28.23 4.71 -28.21
C LEU A 204 27.21 5.61 -27.50
N GLY A 205 27.54 6.09 -26.31
CA GLY A 205 26.73 7.04 -25.55
C GLY A 205 25.68 6.43 -24.61
N PHE A 206 25.70 5.11 -24.39
CA PHE A 206 24.73 4.38 -23.54
C PHE A 206 25.24 3.97 -22.14
N GLU A 207 26.42 4.48 -21.74
CA GLU A 207 27.08 4.14 -20.48
C GLU A 207 27.50 5.39 -19.73
N TYR A 208 27.41 5.35 -18.39
CA TYR A 208 28.07 6.33 -17.54
C TYR A 208 29.60 6.13 -17.54
N LYS A 209 30.32 7.11 -16.99
CA LYS A 209 31.79 7.09 -16.83
C LYS A 209 32.31 5.79 -16.21
N GLU A 210 31.57 5.23 -15.26
CA GLU A 210 31.90 4.01 -14.52
C GLU A 210 31.63 2.71 -15.31
N LYS A 211 31.27 2.79 -16.59
CA LYS A 211 30.86 1.64 -17.42
C LYS A 211 29.58 0.96 -16.96
N VAL A 212 28.73 1.74 -16.29
CA VAL A 212 27.38 1.32 -15.95
C VAL A 212 26.45 1.68 -17.12
N PRO A 213 25.75 0.72 -17.72
CA PRO A 213 24.78 1.03 -18.77
C PRO A 213 23.55 1.70 -18.16
N PHE A 214 23.02 2.75 -18.78
CA PHE A 214 21.68 3.25 -18.43
C PHE A 214 20.56 2.55 -19.19
N ASN A 215 20.90 1.84 -20.27
CA ASN A 215 19.98 0.87 -20.88
C ASN A 215 19.91 -0.38 -20.01
N ALA A 216 18.73 -0.68 -19.50
CA ALA A 216 18.48 -1.78 -18.60
C ALA A 216 18.43 -3.12 -19.34
N LYS A 217 18.96 -4.15 -18.68
CA LYS A 217 18.80 -5.54 -19.10
C LYS A 217 17.54 -6.19 -18.52
N ASP A 218 17.01 -5.60 -17.46
CA ASP A 218 15.84 -6.08 -16.74
C ASP A 218 14.59 -5.39 -17.28
N ASN A 219 13.51 -6.15 -17.49
CA ASN A 219 12.19 -5.61 -17.85
C ASN A 219 11.37 -5.24 -16.60
N CYS A 220 12.05 -4.82 -15.53
CA CYS A 220 11.44 -4.62 -14.24
C CYS A 220 12.28 -3.64 -13.41
N LEU A 221 11.70 -2.49 -13.07
CA LEU A 221 12.29 -1.54 -12.14
C LEU A 221 12.00 -1.96 -10.69
N LYS A 222 13.03 -1.94 -9.85
CA LYS A 222 12.98 -2.27 -8.43
C LYS A 222 13.59 -1.12 -7.64
N LEU A 223 12.85 -0.63 -6.66
CA LEU A 223 13.32 0.33 -5.70
C LEU A 223 13.10 -0.24 -4.30
N THR A 224 14.17 -0.35 -3.53
CA THR A 224 14.11 -0.63 -2.11
C THR A 224 14.76 0.51 -1.36
N PHE A 225 14.03 1.14 -0.44
CA PHE A 225 14.58 2.20 0.39
C PHE A 225 14.31 1.93 1.87
N LYS A 226 15.18 2.48 2.73
CA LYS A 226 15.10 2.36 4.18
C LYS A 226 15.00 3.75 4.80
N ILE A 227 14.03 3.92 5.70
CA ILE A 227 13.90 5.08 6.59
C ILE A 227 14.32 4.62 7.99
N SER A 228 15.29 5.30 8.60
CA SER A 228 15.74 5.05 9.97
C SER A 228 15.47 6.28 10.82
N LEU A 229 14.72 6.12 11.89
CA LEU A 229 14.40 7.19 12.83
C LEU A 229 15.62 7.54 13.68
N GLU A 230 15.70 8.80 14.14
CA GLU A 230 16.73 9.20 15.11
C GLU A 230 16.53 8.51 16.46
N GLU A 231 15.28 8.44 16.90
CA GLU A 231 14.86 7.74 18.12
C GLU A 231 13.71 6.79 17.80
N PRO A 232 13.72 5.55 18.31
CA PRO A 232 12.61 4.64 18.12
C PRO A 232 11.32 5.15 18.75
N LYS A 233 10.21 5.13 17.99
CA LYS A 233 8.88 5.59 18.43
C LYS A 233 7.80 4.56 18.12
N PHE A 234 6.69 4.61 18.84
CA PHE A 234 5.56 3.71 18.58
C PHE A 234 4.77 4.16 17.35
N PHE A 235 4.54 3.23 16.44
CA PHE A 235 3.69 3.42 15.26
C PHE A 235 2.86 2.17 14.98
N ASN A 236 1.81 2.33 14.19
CA ASN A 236 0.97 1.23 13.72
C ASN A 236 0.45 1.42 12.28
N CYS A 237 0.88 2.48 11.59
CA CYS A 237 0.50 2.75 10.21
C CYS A 237 1.64 3.43 9.45
N LEU A 238 1.83 3.03 8.19
CA LEU A 238 2.72 3.64 7.22
C LEU A 238 1.88 4.21 6.08
N SER A 239 1.94 5.53 5.89
CA SER A 239 1.33 6.22 4.75
C SER A 239 2.34 6.35 3.62
N LEU A 240 1.93 6.01 2.41
CA LEU A 240 2.72 6.16 1.19
C LEU A 240 1.87 6.84 0.11
N ALA A 241 2.36 7.95 -0.44
CA ALA A 241 1.72 8.67 -1.52
C ALA A 241 2.57 8.57 -2.80
N PRO A 242 2.01 8.09 -3.93
CA PRO A 242 2.74 8.01 -5.18
C PRO A 242 2.81 9.36 -5.90
N TYR A 243 3.83 9.53 -6.71
CA TYR A 243 3.79 10.47 -7.83
C TYR A 243 3.42 9.69 -9.10
N VAL A 244 2.38 10.15 -9.80
CA VAL A 244 1.88 9.54 -11.03
C VAL A 244 2.01 10.58 -12.16
N PRO A 245 2.83 10.33 -13.21
CA PRO A 245 2.97 11.27 -14.32
C PRO A 245 1.68 11.34 -15.14
N LEU A 246 1.46 12.48 -15.82
CA LEU A 246 0.31 12.74 -16.68
C LEU A 246 0.34 12.00 -18.04
N ASN A 247 0.89 10.79 -18.09
CA ASN A 247 0.96 9.97 -19.29
C ASN A 247 -0.14 8.89 -19.24
N SER A 248 -0.98 8.81 -20.27
CA SER A 248 -2.10 7.87 -20.34
C SER A 248 -1.68 6.40 -20.29
N ASP A 249 -0.46 6.09 -20.73
CA ASP A 249 0.05 4.72 -20.82
C ASP A 249 0.85 4.33 -19.56
N PHE A 250 0.95 5.23 -18.59
CA PHE A 250 1.65 4.98 -17.34
C PHE A 250 0.90 3.96 -16.49
N ASN A 251 1.62 2.93 -16.07
CA ASN A 251 1.13 1.91 -15.15
C ASN A 251 1.96 1.97 -13.87
N SER A 252 1.31 2.19 -12.73
CA SER A 252 1.98 2.36 -11.45
C SER A 252 2.80 1.14 -11.01
N ALA A 253 3.83 1.40 -10.20
CA ALA A 253 4.54 0.38 -9.48
C ALA A 253 3.61 -0.39 -8.53
N SER A 254 4.08 -1.51 -7.99
CA SER A 254 3.42 -2.23 -6.90
C SER A 254 4.28 -2.20 -5.65
N ILE A 255 3.65 -2.03 -4.49
CA ILE A 255 4.26 -2.29 -3.19
C ILE A 255 4.32 -3.79 -3.02
N LYS A 256 5.52 -4.36 -3.02
CA LYS A 256 5.72 -5.80 -2.84
C LYS A 256 5.72 -6.15 -1.37
N ASN A 257 6.49 -5.41 -0.60
CA ASN A 257 6.72 -5.69 0.79
C ASN A 257 7.03 -4.39 1.55
N PHE A 258 6.75 -4.40 2.86
CA PHE A 258 7.39 -3.47 3.77
C PHE A 258 7.75 -4.17 5.07
N ILE A 259 8.86 -3.72 5.66
CA ILE A 259 9.43 -4.30 6.87
C ILE A 259 9.53 -3.21 7.92
N ILE A 260 8.96 -3.46 9.10
CA ILE A 260 9.05 -2.57 10.26
C ILE A 260 9.87 -3.25 11.34
N SER A 261 10.85 -2.57 11.93
CA SER A 261 11.65 -3.13 13.02
C SER A 261 11.97 -2.13 14.11
N ASP A 262 12.11 -2.63 15.34
CA ASP A 262 12.59 -1.90 16.52
C ASP A 262 14.12 -1.71 16.56
N GLY A 263 14.85 -2.25 15.59
CA GLY A 263 16.32 -2.21 15.55
C GLY A 263 17.02 -3.23 16.45
N LEU A 264 16.25 -4.07 17.16
CA LEU A 264 16.74 -5.10 18.06
C LEU A 264 16.25 -6.47 17.59
N ASN A 265 15.08 -6.90 18.07
CA ASN A 265 14.57 -8.27 17.90
C ASN A 265 13.16 -8.32 17.31
N THR A 266 12.43 -7.20 17.31
CA THR A 266 11.07 -7.15 16.81
C THR A 266 11.09 -6.72 15.36
N LEU A 267 10.55 -7.58 14.49
CA LEU A 267 10.49 -7.35 13.05
C LEU A 267 9.15 -7.85 12.52
N GLN A 268 8.45 -6.98 11.80
CA GLN A 268 7.25 -7.30 11.05
C GLN A 268 7.56 -7.23 9.56
N ASP A 269 7.46 -8.38 8.90
CA ASP A 269 7.60 -8.54 7.44
C ASP A 269 6.19 -8.71 6.85
N ILE A 270 5.75 -7.71 6.09
CA ILE A 270 4.34 -7.53 5.68
C ILE A 270 4.24 -7.50 4.15
N PRO A 271 3.94 -8.65 3.52
CA PRO A 271 3.75 -8.71 2.08
C PRO A 271 2.46 -8.00 1.69
N VAL A 272 2.55 -7.06 0.75
CA VAL A 272 1.41 -6.24 0.30
C VAL A 272 0.92 -6.71 -1.06
N ASN A 273 1.79 -6.72 -2.06
CA ASN A 273 1.50 -7.04 -3.46
C ASN A 273 0.30 -6.27 -4.04
N ARG A 274 0.26 -4.95 -3.84
CA ARG A 274 -0.80 -4.07 -4.38
C ARG A 274 -0.23 -2.97 -5.28
N PRO A 275 -1.00 -2.50 -6.29
CA PRO A 275 -0.65 -1.31 -7.06
C PRO A 275 -0.43 -0.08 -6.17
N PHE A 276 0.50 0.77 -6.55
CA PHE A 276 0.87 2.03 -5.90
C PHE A 276 0.43 3.21 -6.78
N SER A 277 -0.89 3.30 -7.00
CA SER A 277 -1.52 4.31 -7.87
C SER A 277 -2.24 5.41 -7.11
N GLU A 278 -2.49 5.19 -5.82
CA GLU A 278 -3.18 6.12 -4.93
C GLU A 278 -2.48 6.16 -3.56
N ASN A 279 -2.91 7.08 -2.70
CA ASN A 279 -2.41 7.16 -1.33
C ASN A 279 -2.78 5.90 -0.56
N MET A 280 -1.76 5.22 -0.02
CA MET A 280 -1.91 3.94 0.66
C MET A 280 -1.66 4.10 2.16
N LEU A 281 -2.60 3.61 2.97
CA LEU A 281 -2.41 3.40 4.41
C LEU A 281 -2.11 1.92 4.67
N LEU A 282 -0.90 1.62 5.08
CA LEU A 282 -0.42 0.28 5.36
C LEU A 282 -0.39 0.05 6.88
N ILE A 283 -1.40 -0.68 7.36
CA ILE A 283 -1.58 -0.95 8.78
C ILE A 283 -0.70 -2.12 9.23
N PHE A 284 -0.06 -1.98 10.39
CA PHE A 284 0.75 -3.03 11.02
C PHE A 284 0.48 -3.10 12.52
N LYS A 285 0.95 -4.18 13.19
CA LYS A 285 0.72 -4.31 14.64
C LYS A 285 1.46 -3.19 15.37
N PRO A 286 0.83 -2.47 16.32
CA PRO A 286 1.50 -1.44 17.09
C PRO A 286 2.81 -1.95 17.69
N GLN A 287 3.91 -1.26 17.41
CA GLN A 287 5.23 -1.57 17.95
C GLN A 287 6.14 -0.35 17.95
N LEU A 288 7.24 -0.45 18.69
CA LEU A 288 8.36 0.48 18.57
C LEU A 288 9.03 0.30 17.20
N VAL A 289 9.29 1.39 16.50
CA VAL A 289 9.89 1.42 15.17
C VAL A 289 11.18 2.23 15.24
N ALA A 290 12.30 1.59 14.91
CA ALA A 290 13.57 2.25 14.66
C ALA A 290 13.81 2.44 13.16
N PHE A 291 13.34 1.51 12.33
CA PHE A 291 13.42 1.66 10.87
C PHE A 291 12.30 0.96 10.13
N VAL A 292 12.09 1.44 8.90
CA VAL A 292 11.16 0.92 7.91
C VAL A 292 11.90 0.66 6.60
N ILE A 293 11.65 -0.48 5.97
CA ILE A 293 12.13 -0.78 4.62
C ILE A 293 10.90 -0.96 3.72
N VAL A 294 10.89 -0.32 2.56
CA VAL A 294 9.80 -0.43 1.58
C VAL A 294 10.37 -0.98 0.28
N GLU A 295 9.69 -1.98 -0.29
CA GLU A 295 10.04 -2.63 -1.55
C GLU A 295 8.98 -2.35 -2.61
N LEU A 296 9.38 -1.60 -3.64
CA LEU A 296 8.56 -1.24 -4.80
C LEU A 296 9.09 -1.93 -6.06
N GLN A 297 8.16 -2.35 -6.92
CA GLN A 297 8.49 -2.98 -8.19
C GLN A 297 7.51 -2.57 -9.28
N GLN A 298 8.03 -2.16 -10.44
CA GLN A 298 7.24 -1.86 -11.63
C GLN A 298 7.65 -2.78 -12.77
N ILE A 299 6.68 -3.50 -13.34
CA ILE A 299 6.90 -4.51 -14.40
C ILE A 299 6.53 -3.96 -15.78
N SER A 300 5.67 -2.95 -15.80
CA SER A 300 5.22 -2.23 -16.99
C SER A 300 6.09 -1.01 -17.27
N SER A 301 6.40 -0.78 -18.53
CA SER A 301 6.98 0.45 -19.04
C SER A 301 5.99 1.20 -19.92
N TYR A 302 6.29 2.46 -20.21
CA TYR A 302 5.55 3.29 -21.15
C TYR A 302 6.50 3.92 -22.17
N ASP A 303 5.96 4.37 -23.30
CA ASP A 303 6.75 5.03 -24.34
C ASP A 303 7.24 6.40 -23.89
N ALA A 304 8.52 6.64 -24.13
CA ALA A 304 9.20 7.86 -23.72
C ALA A 304 10.25 8.26 -24.76
N LYS A 305 10.49 9.57 -24.83
CA LYS A 305 11.59 10.14 -25.60
C LYS A 305 12.70 10.53 -24.65
N ILE A 306 13.92 10.12 -24.97
CA ILE A 306 15.11 10.44 -24.19
C ILE A 306 16.14 11.19 -25.03
N GLY A 307 16.90 12.05 -24.37
CA GLY A 307 18.06 12.72 -24.94
C GLY A 307 19.28 11.81 -24.88
N HIS A 308 19.95 11.64 -26.00
CA HIS A 308 21.16 10.84 -26.14
C HIS A 308 22.34 11.73 -26.53
N PHE A 309 23.34 11.80 -25.68
CA PHE A 309 24.60 12.50 -25.98
C PHE A 309 25.49 11.61 -26.85
N TYR A 310 25.92 12.13 -27.99
CA TYR A 310 26.89 11.47 -28.86
C TYR A 310 28.07 12.40 -29.17
N PHE A 311 29.19 11.80 -29.55
CA PHE A 311 30.43 12.51 -29.83
C PHE A 311 30.94 12.14 -31.22
N THR A 312 31.46 13.12 -31.95
CA THR A 312 32.05 12.93 -33.27
C THR A 312 33.48 13.47 -33.28
N ASP A 313 34.36 12.87 -34.07
CA ASP A 313 35.71 13.41 -34.27
C ASP A 313 35.63 14.85 -34.82
N ALA A 314 36.54 15.71 -34.37
CA ALA A 314 36.61 17.12 -34.74
C ALA A 314 37.58 17.40 -35.91
N VAL A 315 37.98 16.39 -36.69
CA VAL A 315 38.82 16.55 -37.90
C VAL A 315 38.28 17.69 -38.76
N ASP A 316 39.17 18.58 -39.24
CA ASP A 316 38.92 19.75 -40.09
C ASP A 316 38.06 19.39 -41.32
N LEU A 317 36.75 19.30 -41.13
CA LEU A 317 35.79 19.25 -42.22
C LEU A 317 35.73 20.65 -42.81
N SER A 318 35.97 20.75 -44.12
CA SER A 318 35.77 22.02 -44.81
C SER A 318 34.30 22.44 -44.61
N ILE A 319 34.07 23.75 -44.51
CA ILE A 319 32.73 24.35 -44.40
C ILE A 319 31.72 23.89 -45.49
N PHE A 320 32.21 23.22 -46.55
CA PHE A 320 31.41 22.70 -47.67
C PHE A 320 30.98 21.23 -47.51
N GLU A 321 31.47 20.49 -46.51
CA GLU A 321 31.12 19.08 -46.26
C GLU A 321 30.10 18.90 -45.13
N ALA A 322 29.69 19.98 -44.47
CA ALA A 322 28.84 19.96 -43.28
C ALA A 322 27.36 19.63 -43.55
N GLU A 323 26.91 19.57 -44.81
CA GLU A 323 25.48 19.44 -45.17
C GLU A 323 24.99 17.98 -45.36
N ASN A 324 25.85 16.96 -45.31
CA ASN A 324 25.42 15.54 -45.38
C ASN A 324 25.53 14.85 -44.01
N THR A 325 24.45 14.91 -43.24
CA THR A 325 24.33 14.60 -41.80
C THR A 325 24.35 13.11 -41.39
N LEU A 326 24.89 12.18 -42.19
CA LEU A 326 24.77 10.73 -41.91
C LEU A 326 26.09 9.96 -41.69
N ASN A 327 27.26 10.57 -41.89
CA ASN A 327 28.56 9.87 -41.85
C ASN A 327 29.60 10.49 -40.91
N TYR A 328 29.17 11.06 -39.78
CA TYR A 328 30.15 11.44 -38.76
C TYR A 328 30.73 10.19 -38.09
N HIS A 329 32.07 10.08 -38.04
CA HIS A 329 32.74 9.06 -37.23
C HIS A 329 32.42 9.29 -35.75
N ARG A 330 31.43 8.56 -35.23
CA ARG A 330 31.09 8.57 -33.80
C ARG A 330 32.27 8.01 -33.00
N ILE A 331 32.62 8.68 -31.91
CA ILE A 331 33.73 8.32 -31.01
C ILE A 331 33.24 8.22 -29.56
N ASN A 332 34.06 7.60 -28.70
CA ASN A 332 33.80 7.66 -27.26
C ASN A 332 34.04 9.07 -26.74
N GLY A 333 33.08 9.59 -25.96
CA GLY A 333 33.21 10.87 -25.30
C GLY A 333 33.34 10.80 -23.79
N THR A 334 33.23 11.97 -23.17
CA THR A 334 33.33 12.12 -21.72
C THR A 334 31.93 12.03 -21.13
N ASN A 335 31.50 10.82 -20.78
CA ASN A 335 30.17 10.58 -20.22
C ASN A 335 30.07 11.08 -18.76
N PRO A 336 28.86 11.50 -18.31
CA PRO A 336 28.64 11.86 -16.92
C PRO A 336 28.84 10.64 -15.99
N SER A 337 29.12 10.92 -14.73
CA SER A 337 29.30 9.90 -13.68
C SER A 337 27.98 9.62 -12.97
N ILE A 338 27.71 8.35 -12.62
CA ILE A 338 26.56 8.01 -11.76
C ILE A 338 26.64 8.67 -10.38
N GLU A 339 27.85 9.07 -9.97
CA GLU A 339 28.08 9.76 -8.72
C GLU A 339 27.46 11.16 -8.69
N ASN A 340 27.24 11.77 -9.86
CA ASN A 340 26.49 13.02 -9.97
C ASN A 340 25.01 12.83 -9.62
N LEU A 341 24.48 11.61 -9.80
CA LEU A 341 23.11 11.23 -9.41
C LEU A 341 23.00 10.85 -7.93
N GLY A 342 24.06 11.13 -7.15
CA GLY A 342 24.13 10.78 -5.74
C GLY A 342 24.43 9.31 -5.47
N MET A 343 24.64 8.47 -6.48
CA MET A 343 24.89 7.04 -6.34
C MET A 343 26.38 6.73 -6.14
N LYS A 344 26.72 5.81 -5.24
CA LYS A 344 28.09 5.34 -5.06
C LYS A 344 28.39 4.21 -6.04
N TYR A 345 29.52 4.24 -6.73
CA TYR A 345 30.00 3.07 -7.48
C TYR A 345 30.99 2.23 -6.66
N ASP A 346 30.75 0.93 -6.58
CA ASP A 346 31.66 -0.05 -6.00
C ASP A 346 32.44 -0.76 -7.12
N ASN A 347 33.72 -0.42 -7.24
CA ASN A 347 34.63 -0.97 -8.26
C ASN A 347 34.87 -2.47 -8.08
N GLU A 348 34.84 -3.00 -6.86
CA GLU A 348 35.10 -4.41 -6.58
C GLU A 348 33.88 -5.26 -6.94
N LEU A 349 32.69 -4.79 -6.57
CA LEU A 349 31.43 -5.47 -6.85
C LEU A 349 30.90 -5.19 -8.26
N LYS A 350 31.46 -4.19 -8.96
CA LYS A 350 30.97 -3.66 -10.25
C LYS A 350 29.47 -3.34 -10.18
N LYS A 351 29.06 -2.72 -9.07
CA LYS A 351 27.68 -2.36 -8.76
C LYS A 351 27.65 -1.00 -8.12
N TYR A 352 26.56 -0.28 -8.25
CA TYR A 352 26.35 0.88 -7.40
C TYR A 352 25.77 0.46 -6.04
N THR A 353 26.19 1.13 -4.97
CA THR A 353 25.94 0.75 -3.58
C THR A 353 25.41 1.95 -2.80
N GLY A 354 24.12 2.23 -2.96
CA GLY A 354 23.45 3.31 -2.24
C GLY A 354 24.06 4.70 -2.49
N PRO A 355 23.87 5.66 -1.59
CA PRO A 355 24.27 7.05 -1.80
C PRO A 355 25.78 7.30 -1.55
N LYS A 356 26.44 8.07 -2.43
CA LYS A 356 27.89 8.36 -2.36
C LYS A 356 28.30 9.16 -1.12
N ASN A 357 27.55 10.19 -0.79
CA ASN A 357 27.86 11.13 0.28
C ASN A 357 26.97 10.90 1.50
N PHE A 358 26.84 9.65 1.94
CA PHE A 358 26.17 9.36 3.20
C PHE A 358 27.04 9.88 4.35
N ASN A 359 26.58 10.93 5.02
CA ASN A 359 27.26 11.42 6.21
C ASN A 359 26.86 10.52 7.39
N ALA A 360 27.75 9.64 7.86
CA ALA A 360 27.44 8.73 8.96
C ALA A 360 27.04 9.43 10.27
N LYS A 361 27.47 10.69 10.49
CA LYS A 361 27.15 11.46 11.69
C LYS A 361 25.72 12.02 11.64
N THR A 362 25.34 12.65 10.53
CA THR A 362 23.97 13.21 10.37
C THR A 362 22.98 12.21 9.80
N GLY A 363 23.48 11.13 9.19
CA GLY A 363 22.73 10.15 8.40
C GLY A 363 21.93 10.72 7.24
N LYS A 364 22.29 11.93 6.80
CA LYS A 364 21.69 12.57 5.63
C LYS A 364 22.59 12.30 4.42
N ILE A 365 21.95 12.07 3.27
CA ILE A 365 22.64 12.06 1.98
C ILE A 365 22.90 13.51 1.59
N THR A 366 24.17 13.88 1.39
CA THR A 366 24.52 15.20 0.85
C THR A 366 24.64 15.12 -0.66
N TYR A 367 23.59 15.54 -1.36
CA TYR A 367 23.67 15.72 -2.80
C TYR A 367 24.57 16.92 -3.13
N LEU A 368 25.16 16.93 -4.34
CA LEU A 368 25.67 18.18 -4.90
C LEU A 368 24.50 19.14 -5.08
N ASP A 369 24.74 20.45 -5.05
CA ASP A 369 23.67 21.39 -5.34
C ASP A 369 23.10 21.15 -6.75
N ASN A 370 21.79 21.36 -6.92
CA ASN A 370 21.09 21.03 -8.15
C ASN A 370 21.69 21.72 -9.37
N GLU A 371 22.22 22.94 -9.24
CA GLU A 371 22.86 23.67 -10.35
C GLU A 371 24.18 23.02 -10.77
N THR A 372 25.00 22.56 -9.81
CA THR A 372 26.19 21.76 -10.11
C THR A 372 25.82 20.44 -10.80
N ILE A 373 24.76 19.76 -10.36
CA ILE A 373 24.34 18.50 -11.01
C ILE A 373 23.86 18.77 -12.44
N LYS A 374 22.98 19.75 -12.64
CA LYS A 374 22.51 20.16 -13.97
C LYS A 374 23.68 20.48 -14.89
N LYS A 375 24.66 21.25 -14.40
CA LYS A 375 25.88 21.54 -15.13
C LYS A 375 26.63 20.29 -15.55
N LYS A 376 26.84 19.36 -14.63
CA LYS A 376 27.57 18.11 -14.90
C LYS A 376 26.82 17.13 -15.81
N MET A 377 25.50 17.10 -15.72
CA MET A 377 24.65 16.17 -16.48
C MET A 377 24.34 16.69 -17.88
N PHE A 378 24.05 17.98 -18.03
CA PHE A 378 23.50 18.54 -19.27
C PHE A 378 24.48 19.44 -20.03
N TYR A 379 25.42 20.11 -19.34
CA TYR A 379 26.27 21.15 -19.95
C TYR A 379 27.78 20.81 -19.97
N GLU A 380 28.24 19.82 -19.21
CA GLU A 380 29.62 19.33 -19.18
C GLU A 380 30.00 18.30 -20.25
N PRO A 381 29.06 17.58 -20.91
CA PRO A 381 29.35 16.97 -22.20
C PRO A 381 29.78 18.07 -23.19
N LYS A 382 31.09 18.37 -23.23
CA LYS A 382 31.64 19.56 -23.89
C LYS A 382 32.44 19.20 -25.12
N TYR A 383 32.42 20.15 -26.05
CA TYR A 383 33.37 20.26 -27.14
C TYR A 383 34.80 20.25 -26.60
N THR A 384 35.62 19.37 -27.15
CA THR A 384 37.08 19.44 -27.03
C THR A 384 37.67 19.74 -28.41
N LEU A 385 38.97 20.06 -28.46
CA LEU A 385 39.69 20.23 -29.73
C LEU A 385 39.65 18.98 -30.62
N SER A 386 39.35 17.80 -30.05
CA SER A 386 39.35 16.51 -30.74
C SER A 386 37.97 15.85 -30.82
N ALA A 387 36.92 16.42 -30.22
CA ALA A 387 35.59 15.83 -30.20
C ALA A 387 34.49 16.90 -30.12
N ARG A 388 33.47 16.81 -30.98
CA ARG A 388 32.23 17.60 -30.87
C ARG A 388 31.18 16.79 -30.13
N CYS A 389 30.50 17.40 -29.16
CA CYS A 389 29.37 16.80 -28.46
C CYS A 389 28.06 17.32 -29.05
N SER A 390 27.09 16.45 -29.23
CA SER A 390 25.76 16.79 -29.73
C SER A 390 24.72 15.88 -29.08
N THR A 391 23.47 16.31 -29.14
CA THR A 391 22.32 15.57 -28.60
C THR A 391 21.39 15.14 -29.72
N GLU A 392 20.86 13.93 -29.61
CA GLU A 392 19.79 13.42 -30.47
C GLU A 392 18.65 12.89 -29.60
N ILE A 393 17.44 12.85 -30.15
CA ILE A 393 16.27 12.24 -29.49
C ILE A 393 16.17 10.79 -29.94
N ILE A 394 16.00 9.88 -28.99
CA ILE A 394 15.74 8.47 -29.29
C ILE A 394 14.50 7.98 -28.53
N ASP A 395 13.82 7.01 -29.12
CA ASP A 395 12.68 6.35 -28.49
C ASP A 395 13.16 5.30 -27.49
N ALA A 396 12.50 5.25 -26.33
CA ALA A 396 12.79 4.29 -25.28
C ALA A 396 11.51 3.89 -24.53
N LYS A 397 11.56 2.73 -23.88
CA LYS A 397 10.56 2.31 -22.89
C LYS A 397 11.03 2.75 -21.50
N ARG A 398 10.30 3.65 -20.85
CA ARG A 398 10.62 4.14 -19.50
C ARG A 398 9.86 3.35 -18.44
N TYR A 399 10.59 2.99 -17.39
CA TYR A 399 10.06 2.58 -16.10
C TYR A 399 10.30 3.73 -15.12
N LEU A 400 9.30 4.03 -14.30
CA LEU A 400 9.30 5.10 -13.31
C LEU A 400 8.59 4.66 -12.02
N ILE A 401 9.30 4.76 -10.90
CA ILE A 401 8.72 4.72 -9.56
C ILE A 401 8.77 6.16 -9.01
N GLY A 402 7.60 6.78 -8.86
CA GLY A 402 7.45 8.11 -8.27
C GLY A 402 6.91 8.04 -6.85
N ILE A 403 7.53 8.73 -5.90
CA ILE A 403 7.08 8.82 -4.50
C ILE A 403 6.95 10.30 -4.14
N LYS A 404 5.77 10.68 -3.66
CA LYS A 404 5.47 12.04 -3.23
C LYS A 404 5.72 12.22 -1.73
N ASN A 405 5.12 11.36 -0.92
CA ASN A 405 5.18 11.49 0.54
C ASN A 405 5.23 10.10 1.20
N VAL A 406 5.96 10.02 2.31
CA VAL A 406 6.00 8.89 3.23
C VAL A 406 5.82 9.43 4.65
N ALA A 407 4.87 8.89 5.38
CA ALA A 407 4.65 9.26 6.78
C ALA A 407 4.45 8.02 7.66
N LEU A 408 4.89 8.12 8.91
CA LEU A 408 4.57 7.15 9.95
C LEU A 408 3.50 7.73 10.86
N LEU A 409 2.44 6.95 11.04
CA LEU A 409 1.22 7.39 11.71
C LEU A 409 0.88 6.47 12.87
N ASN A 410 0.23 7.04 13.87
CA ASN A 410 -0.53 6.34 14.89
C ASN A 410 -2.01 6.50 14.56
N TYR A 411 -2.66 5.41 14.18
CA TYR A 411 -4.11 5.37 14.09
C TYR A 411 -4.71 4.88 15.41
N SER A 412 -5.78 5.53 15.84
CA SER A 412 -6.62 5.07 16.94
C SER A 412 -8.08 5.29 16.56
N PHE A 413 -8.97 4.46 17.09
CA PHE A 413 -10.40 4.73 17.02
C PHE A 413 -10.81 5.59 18.21
N ARG A 414 -11.82 6.45 18.04
CA ARG A 414 -12.50 7.10 19.17
C ARG A 414 -13.02 6.05 20.15
N GLU A 415 -13.22 6.42 21.41
CA GLU A 415 -13.72 5.48 22.42
C GLU A 415 -15.20 5.13 22.22
N SER A 416 -15.97 6.07 21.66
CA SER A 416 -17.38 5.89 21.32
C SER A 416 -17.74 6.63 20.02
N GLY A 417 -18.89 6.25 19.45
CA GLY A 417 -19.47 6.88 18.28
C GLY A 417 -20.94 6.50 18.15
N THR A 418 -21.71 7.39 17.55
CA THR A 418 -23.15 7.28 17.38
C THR A 418 -23.48 7.42 15.90
N TYR A 419 -24.40 6.58 15.43
CA TYR A 419 -25.05 6.68 14.13
C TYR A 419 -26.53 6.91 14.37
N ILE A 420 -27.14 7.82 13.61
CA ILE A 420 -28.59 8.02 13.57
C ILE A 420 -29.05 7.89 12.11
N SER A 421 -29.98 6.96 11.88
CA SER A 421 -30.62 6.79 10.58
C SER A 421 -31.46 8.03 10.24
N LYS A 422 -31.72 8.24 8.95
CA LYS A 422 -32.82 9.10 8.54
C LYS A 422 -34.14 8.65 9.17
N THR A 423 -35.01 9.62 9.39
CA THR A 423 -36.38 9.33 9.82
C THR A 423 -37.11 8.52 8.75
N PHE A 424 -37.50 7.31 9.12
CA PHE A 424 -38.36 6.45 8.34
C PHE A 424 -39.81 6.87 8.53
N GLN A 425 -40.53 7.09 7.44
CA GLN A 425 -41.94 7.51 7.45
C GLN A 425 -42.84 6.35 7.06
N VAL A 426 -43.91 6.15 7.83
CA VAL A 426 -44.87 5.07 7.67
C VAL A 426 -46.27 5.67 7.58
N LYS A 427 -47.02 5.31 6.52
CA LYS A 427 -48.35 5.87 6.27
C LYS A 427 -49.43 5.39 7.25
N GLN A 428 -49.35 4.12 7.63
CA GLN A 428 -50.28 3.45 8.54
C GLN A 428 -49.54 3.23 9.85
N GLY A 429 -50.09 3.66 10.98
CA GLY A 429 -49.39 3.67 12.27
C GLY A 429 -48.63 2.36 12.56
N VAL A 430 -47.46 2.49 13.17
CA VAL A 430 -46.59 1.37 13.54
C VAL A 430 -47.30 0.50 14.58
N LYS A 431 -47.41 -0.79 14.29
CA LYS A 431 -47.95 -1.81 15.19
C LYS A 431 -46.83 -2.51 15.95
N ALA A 432 -45.81 -2.96 15.23
CA ALA A 432 -44.67 -3.63 15.82
C ALA A 432 -43.40 -3.39 15.02
N ILE A 433 -42.25 -3.51 15.67
CA ILE A 433 -40.94 -3.46 15.04
C ILE A 433 -40.07 -4.62 15.51
N ILE A 434 -39.25 -5.15 14.62
CA ILE A 434 -38.28 -6.19 14.91
C ILE A 434 -36.94 -5.76 14.32
N LEU A 435 -35.87 -5.83 15.13
CA LEU A 435 -34.52 -5.51 14.68
C LEU A 435 -33.73 -6.78 14.38
N ASP A 436 -33.05 -6.79 13.24
CA ASP A 436 -32.00 -7.72 12.91
C ASP A 436 -30.74 -6.96 12.48
N SER A 437 -29.56 -7.49 12.80
CA SER A 437 -28.30 -6.85 12.43
C SER A 437 -27.17 -7.84 12.22
N GLN A 438 -26.19 -7.42 11.43
CA GLN A 438 -24.94 -8.14 11.24
C GLN A 438 -23.80 -7.31 11.80
N GLU A 439 -23.16 -7.85 12.83
CA GLU A 439 -22.17 -7.13 13.60
C GLU A 439 -20.97 -8.01 13.96
N PHE A 440 -19.85 -7.36 14.22
CA PHE A 440 -18.61 -7.98 14.64
C PHE A 440 -18.00 -7.19 15.79
N ILE A 441 -17.66 -7.90 16.87
CA ILE A 441 -16.92 -7.37 18.00
C ILE A 441 -15.58 -8.12 18.04
N PRO A 442 -14.43 -7.41 18.03
CA PRO A 442 -13.13 -8.07 18.12
C PRO A 442 -13.02 -8.99 19.34
N GLU A 443 -12.51 -10.21 19.16
CA GLU A 443 -12.34 -11.19 20.24
C GLU A 443 -11.43 -10.70 21.38
N ALA A 444 -10.55 -9.73 21.09
CA ALA A 444 -9.68 -9.11 22.08
C ALA A 444 -10.42 -8.19 23.05
N PHE A 445 -11.69 -7.88 22.79
CA PHE A 445 -12.52 -7.11 23.72
C PHE A 445 -12.98 -8.03 24.84
N ASP A 446 -12.84 -7.55 26.06
CA ASP A 446 -13.40 -8.13 27.27
C ASP A 446 -14.93 -8.18 27.19
N LYS A 447 -15.57 -9.07 27.96
CA LYS A 447 -17.05 -9.21 27.92
C LYS A 447 -17.71 -7.87 28.26
N GLY A 448 -18.45 -7.31 27.32
CA GLY A 448 -19.08 -6.00 27.47
C GLY A 448 -20.05 -5.70 26.34
N LYS A 449 -20.78 -4.59 26.48
CA LYS A 449 -21.74 -4.11 25.50
C LYS A 449 -21.10 -3.00 24.66
N TYR A 450 -20.61 -3.37 23.48
CA TYR A 450 -19.89 -2.46 22.56
C TYR A 450 -20.73 -1.96 21.39
N ILE A 451 -21.91 -2.55 21.19
CA ILE A 451 -22.86 -2.17 20.16
C ILE A 451 -24.25 -2.20 20.78
N SER A 452 -24.89 -1.04 20.84
CA SER A 452 -26.25 -0.86 21.37
C SER A 452 -27.14 -0.21 20.32
N TYR A 453 -28.39 -0.66 20.24
CA TYR A 453 -29.37 -0.14 19.28
C TYR A 453 -30.53 0.48 20.04
N PHE A 454 -31.00 1.60 19.54
CA PHE A 454 -32.12 2.34 20.11
C PHE A 454 -33.05 2.80 19.00
N VAL A 455 -34.34 2.86 19.30
CA VAL A 455 -35.35 3.39 18.40
C VAL A 455 -36.08 4.55 19.06
N CYS A 456 -36.46 5.51 18.25
CA CYS A 456 -37.25 6.67 18.61
C CYS A 456 -38.46 6.71 17.68
N PHE A 457 -39.63 7.00 18.24
CA PHE A 457 -40.87 7.15 17.48
C PHE A 457 -41.24 8.64 17.40
N ASN A 458 -41.76 9.09 16.25
CA ASN A 458 -42.26 10.45 16.03
C ASN A 458 -41.29 11.61 16.37
N GLY A 459 -39.99 11.34 16.45
CA GLY A 459 -39.00 12.35 16.87
C GLY A 459 -39.07 12.70 18.36
N ASP A 460 -39.78 11.91 19.17
CA ASP A 460 -39.77 12.05 20.62
C ASP A 460 -38.37 11.71 21.13
N ASN A 461 -37.69 12.59 21.87
CA ASN A 461 -36.34 12.35 22.39
C ASN A 461 -36.22 11.17 23.40
N ASP A 462 -37.22 10.30 23.46
CA ASP A 462 -37.33 9.06 24.21
C ASP A 462 -36.76 7.89 23.39
N TRP A 463 -35.47 7.61 23.58
CA TRP A 463 -34.76 6.51 22.90
C TRP A 463 -34.93 5.21 23.66
N ILE A 464 -35.60 4.24 23.04
CA ILE A 464 -35.88 2.94 23.63
C ILE A 464 -34.87 1.93 23.11
N GLU A 465 -34.20 1.22 24.00
CA GLU A 465 -33.24 0.19 23.62
C GLU A 465 -33.94 -1.04 23.03
N ILE A 466 -33.39 -1.55 21.93
CA ILE A 466 -33.85 -2.77 21.25
C ILE A 466 -32.62 -3.63 20.92
N PHE A 467 -32.76 -4.95 21.00
CA PHE A 467 -31.67 -5.88 20.68
C PHE A 467 -31.89 -6.50 19.30
N PRO A 468 -30.84 -6.79 18.53
CA PRO A 468 -31.00 -7.55 17.31
C PRO A 468 -31.38 -9.01 17.62
N LYS A 469 -32.10 -9.66 16.72
CA LYS A 469 -32.65 -11.00 16.90
C LYS A 469 -31.63 -12.06 17.35
N HIS A 470 -30.39 -12.02 16.85
CA HIS A 470 -29.33 -12.96 17.29
C HIS A 470 -28.87 -12.74 18.74
N ARG A 471 -29.21 -11.60 19.35
CA ARG A 471 -28.99 -11.25 20.76
C ARG A 471 -30.27 -11.25 21.59
N ALA A 472 -31.30 -11.99 21.18
CA ALA A 472 -32.55 -12.12 21.93
C ALA A 472 -32.39 -12.63 23.37
N SER A 473 -31.25 -13.22 23.74
CA SER A 473 -30.95 -13.59 25.12
C SER A 473 -30.56 -12.40 26.01
N GLU A 474 -30.19 -11.26 25.43
CA GLU A 474 -29.76 -10.06 26.14
C GLU A 474 -30.92 -9.12 26.48
N GLY A 475 -32.04 -9.21 25.74
CA GLY A 475 -33.22 -8.38 25.98
C GLY A 475 -34.26 -8.44 24.87
N ASN A 476 -35.12 -7.42 24.82
CA ASN A 476 -36.23 -7.36 23.87
C ASN A 476 -35.73 -7.06 22.46
N PHE A 477 -36.04 -7.95 21.51
CA PHE A 477 -35.70 -7.75 20.09
C PHE A 477 -36.88 -7.28 19.24
N SER A 478 -38.06 -7.23 19.86
CA SER A 478 -39.31 -6.75 19.28
C SER A 478 -39.94 -5.71 20.17
N ILE A 479 -40.60 -4.70 19.58
CA ILE A 479 -41.42 -3.72 20.30
C ILE A 479 -42.80 -3.67 19.66
N GLU A 480 -43.86 -3.83 20.45
CA GLU A 480 -45.25 -3.69 20.03
C GLU A 480 -45.85 -2.40 20.64
N LEU A 481 -46.57 -1.61 19.81
CA LEU A 481 -47.15 -0.31 20.18
C LEU A 481 -48.68 -0.35 20.27
N ASN A 482 -49.21 0.16 21.38
CA ASN A 482 -50.63 0.22 21.77
C ASN A 482 -51.36 -1.09 21.43
N SER A 483 -50.87 -2.17 22.03
CA SER A 483 -51.34 -3.54 21.76
C SER A 483 -52.57 -3.84 22.61
N SER A 484 -53.60 -4.41 21.99
CA SER A 484 -54.84 -4.79 22.69
C SER A 484 -54.77 -6.14 23.39
N ILE A 485 -53.60 -6.81 23.38
CA ILE A 485 -53.44 -8.14 23.97
C ILE A 485 -53.28 -8.04 25.49
N THR A 486 -53.76 -9.07 26.20
CA THR A 486 -53.71 -9.13 27.66
C THR A 486 -52.30 -9.49 28.17
N GLU A 487 -51.99 -9.22 29.44
CA GLU A 487 -50.64 -9.50 30.00
C GLU A 487 -50.23 -10.97 29.87
N ASP A 488 -51.19 -11.89 30.01
CA ASP A 488 -50.95 -13.34 29.89
C ASP A 488 -50.61 -13.78 28.46
N GLU A 489 -50.96 -12.98 27.45
CA GLU A 489 -50.71 -13.26 26.03
C GLU A 489 -49.41 -12.61 25.52
N ARG A 490 -48.73 -11.83 26.37
CA ARG A 490 -47.51 -11.11 25.99
C ARG A 490 -46.36 -12.08 25.72
N LYS A 491 -45.78 -11.94 24.53
CA LYS A 491 -44.61 -12.70 24.08
C LYS A 491 -43.36 -12.33 24.88
N ILE A 492 -42.56 -13.34 25.21
CA ILE A 492 -41.22 -13.19 25.79
C ILE A 492 -40.32 -12.43 24.79
N ASN A 493 -39.40 -11.59 25.29
CA ASN A 493 -38.48 -10.74 24.51
C ASN A 493 -39.16 -9.74 23.57
N THR A 494 -40.41 -9.37 23.87
CA THR A 494 -41.15 -8.28 23.23
C THR A 494 -41.49 -7.21 24.25
N LEU A 495 -41.13 -5.97 23.96
CA LEU A 495 -41.48 -4.83 24.79
C LEU A 495 -42.83 -4.26 24.32
N TYR A 496 -43.77 -4.09 25.25
CA TYR A 496 -45.07 -3.50 24.96
C TYR A 496 -45.09 -2.07 25.46
N LEU A 497 -45.36 -1.11 24.56
CA LEU A 497 -45.40 0.30 24.88
C LEU A 497 -46.77 0.90 24.55
N GLU A 498 -47.30 1.65 25.50
CA GLU A 498 -48.50 2.46 25.31
C GLU A 498 -48.08 3.91 25.07
N LYS A 499 -48.41 4.43 23.89
CA LYS A 499 -48.20 5.81 23.44
C LYS A 499 -49.57 6.45 23.20
N PRO A 500 -49.77 7.72 23.61
CA PRO A 500 -51.07 8.39 23.47
C PRO A 500 -51.40 8.79 22.01
N TYR A 501 -50.52 8.50 21.06
CA TYR A 501 -50.65 8.78 19.63
C TYR A 501 -50.16 7.58 18.81
N GLU A 502 -50.54 7.55 17.53
CA GLU A 502 -49.98 6.59 16.59
C GLU A 502 -48.58 7.02 16.16
N ALA A 503 -47.63 6.10 16.25
CA ALA A 503 -46.28 6.30 15.73
C ALA A 503 -46.31 6.18 14.20
N THR A 504 -45.98 7.25 13.48
CA THR A 504 -45.91 7.29 12.01
C THR A 504 -44.50 7.49 11.51
N SER A 505 -43.54 7.78 12.39
CA SER A 505 -42.13 7.83 12.03
C SER A 505 -41.23 7.13 13.02
N ILE A 506 -40.10 6.62 12.53
CA ILE A 506 -39.10 5.90 13.33
C ILE A 506 -37.70 6.38 12.96
N ASN A 507 -36.85 6.60 13.96
CA ASN A 507 -35.40 6.73 13.78
C ASN A 507 -34.70 5.58 14.53
N LEU A 508 -33.65 5.03 13.93
CA LEU A 508 -32.75 4.07 14.56
C LEU A 508 -31.45 4.77 14.95
N LYS A 509 -30.99 4.53 16.17
CA LYS A 509 -29.69 4.97 16.66
C LYS A 509 -28.84 3.76 17.01
N ILE A 510 -27.60 3.74 16.53
CA ILE A 510 -26.60 2.73 16.85
C ILE A 510 -25.47 3.42 17.62
N VAL A 511 -25.16 2.92 18.81
CA VAL A 511 -24.06 3.41 19.64
C VAL A 511 -22.96 2.36 19.67
N LEU A 512 -21.78 2.75 19.21
CA LEU A 512 -20.56 1.96 19.22
C LEU A 512 -19.64 2.41 20.35
N SER A 513 -18.92 1.47 20.95
CA SER A 513 -17.85 1.76 21.90
C SER A 513 -16.72 0.73 21.84
N ARG A 514 -15.56 1.06 22.40
CA ARG A 514 -14.43 0.14 22.57
C ARG A 514 -13.82 0.24 23.97
N PRO A 515 -13.11 -0.79 24.45
CA PRO A 515 -12.27 -0.66 25.64
C PRO A 515 -11.18 0.39 25.44
N VAL A 516 -10.83 1.12 26.51
CA VAL A 516 -9.84 2.21 26.49
C VAL A 516 -8.46 1.70 26.03
N ASP A 517 -8.06 0.51 26.47
CA ASP A 517 -6.77 -0.13 26.17
C ASP A 517 -6.69 -0.76 24.77
N LYS A 518 -7.80 -0.79 24.01
CA LYS A 518 -7.86 -1.36 22.65
C LYS A 518 -7.96 -0.29 21.56
N ALA A 519 -7.12 0.74 21.65
CA ALA A 519 -7.18 1.93 20.79
C ALA A 519 -7.12 1.66 19.27
N SER A 520 -6.49 0.57 18.84
CA SER A 520 -6.33 0.23 17.41
C SER A 520 -7.43 -0.68 16.85
N MET A 521 -8.49 -0.95 17.62
CA MET A 521 -9.57 -1.87 17.27
C MET A 521 -10.94 -1.19 17.43
N THR A 522 -11.91 -1.60 16.62
CA THR A 522 -13.29 -1.06 16.62
C THR A 522 -14.29 -2.21 16.47
N PRO A 523 -15.48 -2.12 17.10
CA PRO A 523 -16.62 -2.91 16.67
C PRO A 523 -17.05 -2.47 15.26
N ILE A 524 -17.76 -3.36 14.56
CA ILE A 524 -18.21 -3.15 13.19
C ILE A 524 -19.68 -3.56 13.09
N VAL A 525 -20.51 -2.73 12.44
CA VAL A 525 -21.85 -3.13 11.98
C VAL A 525 -21.83 -3.13 10.46
N TYR A 526 -22.14 -4.28 9.85
CA TYR A 526 -22.16 -4.44 8.40
C TYR A 526 -23.52 -4.07 7.81
N SER A 527 -24.60 -4.34 8.54
CA SER A 527 -25.95 -3.96 8.14
C SER A 527 -26.93 -4.07 9.30
N TYR A 528 -28.09 -3.43 9.14
CA TYR A 528 -29.27 -3.69 9.96
C TYR A 528 -30.52 -3.78 9.07
N ASN A 529 -31.52 -4.50 9.58
CA ASN A 529 -32.88 -4.57 9.06
C ASN A 529 -33.85 -4.24 10.18
N LEU A 530 -34.78 -3.33 9.92
CA LEU A 530 -35.90 -3.02 10.79
C LEU A 530 -37.18 -3.44 10.08
N ASP A 531 -37.74 -4.57 10.51
CA ASP A 531 -39.03 -5.07 10.02
C ASP A 531 -40.14 -4.37 10.78
N ILE A 532 -41.00 -3.65 10.07
CA ILE A 532 -42.11 -2.89 10.64
C ILE A 532 -43.43 -3.51 10.19
N LEU A 533 -44.21 -3.92 11.17
CA LEU A 533 -45.61 -4.25 11.01
C LEU A 533 -46.43 -2.97 11.21
N THR A 534 -47.26 -2.66 10.22
CA THR A 534 -48.16 -1.50 10.26
C THR A 534 -49.58 -1.93 10.65
N ARG A 535 -50.41 -0.97 11.05
CA ARG A 535 -51.82 -1.18 11.40
C ARG A 535 -52.75 -1.34 10.21
N GLY A 536 -52.25 -1.32 8.97
CA GLY A 536 -53.07 -1.47 7.78
C GLY A 536 -53.67 -2.86 7.63
N ASP A 537 -54.86 -2.91 7.02
CA ASP A 537 -55.49 -4.16 6.64
C ASP A 537 -54.70 -4.85 5.53
N SER A 538 -54.44 -6.15 5.69
CA SER A 538 -54.03 -7.02 4.59
C SER A 538 -55.15 -7.07 3.56
N ILE A 539 -54.94 -6.44 2.40
CA ILE A 539 -55.82 -6.68 1.25
C ILE A 539 -55.52 -8.09 0.77
N GLU A 540 -56.43 -9.03 1.04
CA GLU A 540 -56.48 -10.33 0.36
C GLU A 540 -56.68 -10.06 -1.14
N TYR A 541 -55.77 -10.55 -1.99
CA TYR A 541 -55.96 -10.62 -3.44
C TYR A 541 -56.60 -11.94 -3.84
#